data_AF-A0A7H8HAK8-F1
#
_entry.id   AF-A0A7H8HAK8-F1
#
_cell.length_a   1.000
_cell.length_b   1.000
_cell.length_c   1.000
_cell.angle_alpha   90.00
_cell.angle_beta   90.00
_cell.angle_gamma   90.00
#
_symmetry.space_group_name_H-M   'P 1'
#
loop_
_entity.id
_entity.type
_entity.pdbx_description
1 polymer ?
#
loop_
_entity_poly.entity_id
_entity_poly.type
_entity_poly.pdbx_seq_one_letter_code
_entity_poly.pdbx_strand_id
1 'polypeptide(L)'
;MAMPMSGWDTAGAVLLVLWALAMWTAVGVLAYADRGPVRPWVHRGALVVIGFGVLGQLGHVQEHIAQVAYWLGHPNAPAWMTPWGSGLAAGLQMVLPGRPTFGMELLHLTGNFLFLAGLAGVMVITRRARSTRTRRWARMGVWMQGLHGLEHLVLTLSVAFGAPRAIGLSTFFGLVDPGPGLTTYRVWWHFGANVAGSVVFGLALYHLWRERRQIRAGFVLRPAPAITARAA
;
A
#
# COMPACT_ATOMS: atom_id res chain seq x y z
N MET A 1 -28.54 0.95 -14.47
CA MET A 1 -27.91 1.64 -15.62
C MET A 1 -26.46 1.87 -15.26
N ALA A 2 -25.51 1.43 -16.10
CA ALA A 2 -24.11 1.83 -15.93
C ALA A 2 -24.02 3.34 -16.18
N MET A 3 -23.52 4.10 -15.21
CA MET A 3 -23.25 5.53 -15.39
C MET A 3 -22.26 5.69 -16.57
N PRO A 4 -22.47 6.66 -17.48
CA PRO A 4 -21.50 6.92 -18.53
C PRO A 4 -20.15 7.27 -17.90
N MET A 5 -19.13 6.47 -18.19
CA MET A 5 -17.77 6.72 -17.69
C MET A 5 -17.26 8.04 -18.26
N SER A 6 -16.69 8.86 -17.39
CA SER A 6 -16.08 10.11 -17.79
C SER A 6 -14.60 9.90 -18.15
N GLY A 7 -14.04 10.75 -19.01
CA GLY A 7 -12.59 10.74 -19.27
C GLY A 7 -11.75 10.97 -18.00
N TRP A 8 -12.34 11.58 -16.97
CA TRP A 8 -11.72 11.77 -15.66
C TRP A 8 -11.53 10.46 -14.89
N ASP A 9 -12.45 9.50 -15.04
CA ASP A 9 -12.36 8.18 -14.40
C ASP A 9 -11.15 7.40 -14.92
N THR A 10 -10.97 7.39 -16.24
CA THR A 10 -9.81 6.78 -16.89
C THR A 10 -8.52 7.51 -16.54
N ALA A 11 -8.50 8.84 -16.59
CA ALA A 11 -7.32 9.62 -16.23
C ALA A 11 -6.91 9.38 -14.77
N GLY A 12 -7.87 9.37 -13.83
CA GLY A 12 -7.63 9.06 -12.43
C GLY A 12 -7.07 7.66 -12.22
N ALA A 13 -7.65 6.65 -12.88
CA ALA A 13 -7.16 5.27 -12.83
C ALA A 13 -5.73 5.14 -13.34
N VAL A 14 -5.41 5.77 -14.47
CA VAL A 14 -4.05 5.78 -15.05
C VAL A 14 -3.08 6.47 -14.09
N LEU A 15 -3.43 7.65 -13.56
CA LEU A 15 -2.59 8.37 -12.61
C LEU A 15 -2.33 7.57 -11.34
N LEU A 16 -3.33 6.83 -10.84
CA LEU A 16 -3.17 5.96 -9.67
C LEU A 16 -2.17 4.82 -9.93
N VAL A 17 -2.26 4.18 -11.10
CA VAL A 17 -1.31 3.11 -11.49
C VAL A 17 0.09 3.69 -11.68
N LEU A 18 0.22 4.83 -12.37
CA LEU A 18 1.51 5.50 -12.55
C LEU A 18 2.13 5.91 -11.21
N TRP A 19 1.31 6.36 -10.26
CA TRP A 19 1.78 6.66 -8.90
C TRP A 19 2.33 5.40 -8.21
N ALA A 20 1.63 4.27 -8.28
CA ALA A 20 2.10 3.02 -7.71
C ALA A 20 3.43 2.56 -8.36
N LEU A 21 3.53 2.64 -9.68
CA LEU A 21 4.75 2.30 -10.43
C LEU A 21 5.92 3.24 -10.06
N ALA A 22 5.67 4.54 -9.97
CA ALA A 22 6.68 5.53 -9.57
C ALA A 22 7.18 5.28 -8.15
N MET A 23 6.27 4.97 -7.22
CA MET A 23 6.60 4.64 -5.83
C MET A 23 7.50 3.41 -5.73
N TRP A 24 7.16 2.32 -6.42
CA TRP A 24 7.98 1.10 -6.41
C TRP A 24 9.32 1.27 -7.14
N THR A 25 9.34 2.03 -8.22
CA THR A 25 10.59 2.41 -8.91
C THR A 25 11.49 3.20 -7.96
N ALA A 26 10.95 4.19 -7.25
CA ALA A 26 11.69 4.97 -6.26
C ALA A 26 12.23 4.09 -5.13
N VAL A 27 11.41 3.18 -4.57
CA VAL A 27 11.85 2.20 -3.57
C VAL A 27 13.03 1.38 -4.10
N GLY A 28 12.94 0.85 -5.33
CA GLY A 28 14.00 0.07 -5.96
C GLY A 28 15.31 0.84 -6.11
N VAL A 29 15.24 2.07 -6.65
CA VAL A 29 16.40 2.97 -6.82
C VAL A 29 17.03 3.31 -5.46
N LEU A 30 16.22 3.66 -4.46
CA LEU A 30 16.71 4.01 -3.12
C LEU A 30 17.34 2.79 -2.43
N ALA A 31 16.72 1.61 -2.52
CA ALA A 31 17.22 0.37 -1.94
C ALA A 31 18.53 -0.08 -2.59
N TYR A 32 18.68 0.12 -3.91
CA TYR A 32 19.91 -0.12 -4.64
C TYR A 32 20.99 0.89 -4.23
N ALA A 33 20.69 2.19 -4.23
CA ALA A 33 21.63 3.24 -3.84
C ALA A 33 22.13 3.08 -2.39
N ASP A 34 21.28 2.60 -1.48
CA ASP A 34 21.65 2.34 -0.09
C ASP A 34 22.53 1.09 0.12
N ARG A 35 22.82 0.31 -0.93
CA ARG A 35 23.81 -0.79 -0.85
C ARG A 35 25.25 -0.26 -0.76
N GLY A 36 25.50 0.91 -1.34
CA GLY A 36 26.84 1.48 -1.49
C GLY A 36 27.24 2.45 -0.38
N PRO A 37 28.13 3.41 -0.69
CA PRO A 37 28.51 4.50 0.20
C PRO A 37 27.30 5.30 0.69
N VAL A 38 27.43 5.92 1.85
CA VAL A 38 26.37 6.75 2.44
C VAL A 38 26.04 7.93 1.52
N ARG A 39 24.77 8.04 1.14
CA ARG A 39 24.24 9.10 0.27
C ARG A 39 23.11 9.85 0.99
N PRO A 40 23.28 11.14 1.33
CA PRO A 40 22.28 11.90 2.09
C PRO A 40 20.91 12.02 1.39
N TRP A 41 20.89 11.98 0.04
CA TRP A 41 19.64 12.05 -0.73
C TRP A 41 18.77 10.80 -0.55
N VAL A 42 19.35 9.64 -0.23
CA VAL A 42 18.59 8.40 0.03
C VAL A 42 17.67 8.59 1.23
N HIS A 43 18.16 9.25 2.29
CA HIS A 43 17.35 9.56 3.46
C HIS A 43 16.14 10.44 3.10
N ARG A 44 16.37 11.52 2.35
CA ARG A 44 15.30 12.45 1.92
C ARG A 44 14.31 11.77 0.98
N GLY A 45 14.81 11.02 -0.01
CA GLY A 45 13.97 10.27 -0.94
C GLY A 45 13.11 9.22 -0.24
N ALA A 46 13.67 8.49 0.74
CA ALA A 46 12.88 7.55 1.53
C ALA A 46 11.79 8.24 2.34
N LEU A 47 12.04 9.42 2.94
CA LEU A 47 11.00 10.20 3.61
C LEU A 47 9.89 10.65 2.66
N VAL A 48 10.23 11.05 1.43
CA VAL A 48 9.24 11.39 0.40
C VAL A 48 8.36 10.19 0.05
N VAL A 49 8.96 9.02 -0.20
CA VAL A 49 8.22 7.77 -0.44
C VAL A 49 7.32 7.43 0.74
N ILE A 50 7.83 7.53 1.98
CA ILE A 50 7.02 7.28 3.19
C ILE A 50 5.83 8.24 3.23
N GLY A 51 6.04 9.53 2.98
CA GLY A 51 4.98 10.54 2.95
C GLY A 51 3.89 10.24 1.92
N PHE A 52 4.26 9.90 0.69
CA PHE A 52 3.29 9.49 -0.33
C PHE A 52 2.58 8.19 0.04
N GLY A 53 3.28 7.22 0.64
CA GLY A 53 2.66 5.99 1.14
C GLY A 53 1.62 6.26 2.23
N VAL A 54 1.86 7.24 3.10
CA VAL A 54 0.87 7.71 4.10
C VAL A 54 -0.35 8.30 3.40
N LEU A 55 -0.17 9.18 2.42
CA LEU A 55 -1.28 9.78 1.66
C LEU A 55 -2.14 8.70 0.97
N GLY A 56 -1.50 7.72 0.32
CA GLY A 56 -2.20 6.59 -0.29
C GLY A 56 -2.99 5.77 0.73
N GLN A 57 -2.40 5.48 1.88
CA GLN A 57 -3.08 4.71 2.93
C GLN A 57 -4.24 5.46 3.58
N LEU A 58 -4.14 6.80 3.72
CA LEU A 58 -5.26 7.61 4.22
C LEU A 58 -6.46 7.53 3.28
N GLY A 59 -6.26 7.66 1.96
CA GLY A 59 -7.33 7.49 0.99
C GLY A 59 -7.93 6.08 1.02
N HIS A 60 -7.07 5.07 1.11
CA HIS A 60 -7.49 3.67 1.12
C HIS A 60 -8.30 3.30 2.38
N VAL A 61 -7.82 3.67 3.58
CA VAL A 61 -8.54 3.39 4.84
C VAL A 61 -9.83 4.20 4.93
N GLN A 62 -9.86 5.42 4.40
CA GLN A 62 -11.06 6.24 4.32
C GLN A 62 -12.15 5.56 3.48
N GLU A 63 -11.79 4.91 2.36
CA GLU A 63 -12.73 4.13 1.56
C GLU A 63 -13.30 2.95 2.38
N HIS A 64 -12.47 2.19 3.08
CA HIS A 64 -12.92 1.08 3.94
C HIS A 64 -13.82 1.54 5.10
N ILE A 65 -13.51 2.69 5.72
CA ILE A 65 -14.37 3.30 6.74
C ILE A 65 -15.74 3.65 6.14
N ALA A 66 -15.76 4.23 4.95
CA ALA A 66 -17.00 4.61 4.28
C ALA A 66 -17.83 3.38 3.87
N GLN A 67 -17.18 2.28 3.46
CA GLN A 67 -17.83 0.98 3.20
C GLN A 67 -18.50 0.41 4.45
N VAL A 68 -17.79 0.39 5.59
CA VAL A 68 -18.36 -0.07 6.86
C VAL A 68 -19.52 0.83 7.29
N ALA A 69 -19.37 2.15 7.21
CA ALA A 69 -20.42 3.10 7.56
C ALA A 69 -21.68 2.90 6.72
N TYR A 70 -21.52 2.70 5.41
CA TYR A 70 -22.64 2.38 4.52
C TYR A 70 -23.28 1.03 4.87
N TRP A 71 -22.46 0.01 5.09
CA TRP A 71 -22.93 -1.35 5.42
C TRP A 71 -23.74 -1.39 6.71
N LEU A 72 -23.39 -0.60 7.73
CA LEU A 72 -24.16 -0.51 8.98
C LEU A 72 -25.62 -0.07 8.75
N GLY A 73 -25.88 0.77 7.75
CA GLY A 73 -27.23 1.17 7.36
C GLY A 73 -27.88 0.25 6.32
N HIS A 74 -27.09 -0.58 5.64
CA HIS A 74 -27.53 -1.37 4.48
C HIS A 74 -26.89 -2.77 4.44
N PRO A 75 -27.04 -3.61 5.48
CA PRO A 75 -26.27 -4.86 5.61
C PRO A 75 -26.57 -5.90 4.52
N ASN A 76 -27.74 -5.79 3.87
CA ASN A 76 -28.17 -6.68 2.79
C ASN A 76 -27.97 -6.09 1.38
N ALA A 77 -27.45 -4.87 1.28
CA ALA A 77 -27.17 -4.23 0.00
C ALA A 77 -25.81 -4.69 -0.55
N PRO A 78 -25.56 -4.53 -1.86
CA PRO A 78 -24.22 -4.67 -2.42
C PRO A 78 -23.22 -3.75 -1.74
N ALA A 79 -21.93 -4.12 -1.77
CA ALA A 79 -20.87 -3.25 -1.31
C ALA A 79 -20.94 -1.90 -2.04
N TRP A 80 -20.90 -0.82 -1.26
CA TRP A 80 -20.89 0.54 -1.76
C TRP A 80 -19.47 1.05 -1.89
N MET A 81 -19.27 2.06 -2.74
CA MET A 81 -18.04 2.81 -2.82
C MET A 81 -18.36 4.28 -2.97
N THR A 82 -17.42 5.12 -2.55
CA THR A 82 -17.49 6.54 -2.83
C THR A 82 -17.52 6.79 -4.35
N PRO A 83 -18.01 7.96 -4.81
CA PRO A 83 -18.05 8.29 -6.24
C PRO A 83 -16.69 8.20 -6.93
N TRP A 84 -15.63 8.66 -6.28
CA TRP A 84 -14.26 8.61 -6.81
C TRP A 84 -13.69 7.19 -6.76
N GLY A 85 -13.95 6.41 -5.71
CA GLY A 85 -13.59 4.99 -5.67
C GLY A 85 -14.25 4.19 -6.80
N SER A 86 -15.54 4.43 -7.02
CA SER A 86 -16.31 3.83 -8.12
C SER A 86 -15.77 4.24 -9.48
N GLY A 87 -15.45 5.52 -9.67
CA GLY A 87 -14.84 6.05 -10.89
C GLY A 87 -13.48 5.42 -11.19
N LEU A 88 -12.60 5.35 -10.19
CA LEU A 88 -11.29 4.70 -10.34
C LEU A 88 -11.42 3.21 -10.68
N ALA A 89 -12.32 2.49 -10.01
CA ALA A 89 -12.57 1.08 -10.30
C ALA A 89 -13.12 0.90 -11.73
N ALA A 90 -14.03 1.76 -12.17
CA ALA A 90 -14.55 1.76 -13.54
C ALA A 90 -13.45 2.06 -14.58
N GLY A 91 -12.58 3.05 -14.31
CA GLY A 91 -11.43 3.34 -15.16
C GLY A 91 -10.46 2.16 -15.28
N LEU A 92 -10.19 1.46 -14.18
CA LEU A 92 -9.34 0.26 -14.16
C LEU A 92 -9.99 -0.95 -14.85
N GLN A 93 -11.33 -1.04 -14.81
CA GLN A 93 -12.08 -2.10 -15.49
C GLN A 93 -11.85 -2.10 -17.02
N MET A 94 -11.46 -0.97 -17.60
CA MET A 94 -11.18 -0.83 -19.04
C MET A 94 -10.01 -1.69 -19.54
N VAL A 95 -9.12 -2.11 -18.65
CA VAL A 95 -7.99 -2.97 -19.03
C VAL A 95 -8.50 -4.37 -19.44
N LEU A 96 -9.55 -4.87 -18.78
CA LEU A 96 -10.20 -6.13 -19.13
C LEU A 96 -11.73 -5.97 -19.07
N PRO A 97 -12.33 -5.35 -20.10
CA PRO A 97 -13.79 -5.22 -20.20
C PRO A 97 -14.43 -6.61 -20.29
N GLY A 98 -15.49 -6.86 -19.54
CA GLY A 98 -16.18 -8.16 -19.53
C GLY A 98 -15.69 -9.15 -18.46
N ARG A 99 -14.76 -8.75 -17.60
CA ARG A 99 -14.40 -9.50 -16.38
C ARG A 99 -15.05 -8.83 -15.15
N PRO A 100 -16.18 -9.33 -14.63
CA PRO A 100 -16.83 -8.73 -13.47
C PRO A 100 -15.85 -8.58 -12.31
N THR A 101 -15.99 -7.50 -11.54
CA THR A 101 -15.16 -7.15 -10.37
C THR A 101 -13.67 -6.92 -10.64
N PHE A 102 -13.15 -7.06 -11.87
CA PHE A 102 -11.73 -6.89 -12.15
C PHE A 102 -11.21 -5.50 -11.74
N GLY A 103 -11.91 -4.43 -12.12
CA GLY A 103 -11.53 -3.07 -11.78
C GLY A 103 -11.46 -2.83 -10.28
N MET A 104 -12.36 -3.46 -9.51
CA MET A 104 -12.39 -3.42 -8.05
C MET A 104 -11.18 -4.12 -7.45
N GLU A 105 -10.85 -5.34 -7.91
CA GLU A 105 -9.70 -6.08 -7.40
C GLU A 105 -8.40 -5.36 -7.73
N LEU A 106 -8.29 -4.81 -8.95
CA LEU A 106 -7.12 -4.04 -9.38
C LEU A 106 -6.97 -2.73 -8.60
N LEU A 107 -8.08 -2.06 -8.25
CA LEU A 107 -8.07 -0.86 -7.42
C LEU A 107 -7.50 -1.17 -6.03
N HIS A 108 -8.03 -2.22 -5.39
CA HIS A 108 -7.53 -2.66 -4.08
C HIS A 108 -6.07 -3.07 -4.17
N LEU A 109 -5.67 -3.85 -5.17
CA LEU A 109 -4.28 -4.25 -5.38
C LEU A 109 -3.36 -3.02 -5.47
N THR A 110 -3.75 -2.02 -6.25
CA THR A 110 -2.99 -0.77 -6.43
C THR A 110 -2.88 0.01 -5.12
N GLY A 111 -3.99 0.19 -4.39
CA GLY A 111 -3.99 0.84 -3.07
C GLY A 111 -3.10 0.12 -2.05
N ASN A 112 -3.17 -1.21 -2.01
CA ASN A 112 -2.33 -2.04 -1.13
C ASN A 112 -0.85 -1.94 -1.49
N PHE A 113 -0.50 -1.82 -2.78
CA PHE A 113 0.86 -1.67 -3.24
C PHE A 113 1.44 -0.29 -2.92
N LEU A 114 0.63 0.78 -2.98
CA LEU A 114 1.04 2.12 -2.52
C LEU A 114 1.35 2.13 -1.03
N PHE A 115 0.49 1.50 -0.22
CA PHE A 115 0.73 1.36 1.21
C PHE A 115 2.01 0.54 1.48
N LEU A 116 2.17 -0.60 0.83
CA LEU A 116 3.36 -1.45 0.96
C LEU A 116 4.64 -0.70 0.56
N ALA A 117 4.60 0.14 -0.48
CA ALA A 117 5.74 0.96 -0.87
C ALA A 117 6.14 1.98 0.22
N GLY A 118 5.18 2.57 0.93
CA GLY A 118 5.44 3.42 2.10
C GLY A 118 6.20 2.68 3.20
N LEU A 119 5.73 1.47 3.56
CA LEU A 119 6.41 0.59 4.52
C LEU A 119 7.80 0.15 4.04
N ALA A 120 7.95 -0.13 2.75
CA ALA A 120 9.24 -0.43 2.13
C ALA A 120 10.19 0.78 2.23
N GLY A 121 9.69 2.01 2.07
CA GLY A 121 10.44 3.24 2.32
C GLY A 121 11.00 3.29 3.76
N VAL A 122 10.20 2.89 4.77
CA VAL A 122 10.68 2.76 6.15
C VAL A 122 11.75 1.67 6.28
N MET A 123 11.60 0.55 5.56
CA MET A 123 12.62 -0.51 5.56
C MET A 123 13.94 -0.08 4.90
N VAL A 124 13.88 0.79 3.88
CA VAL A 124 15.05 1.41 3.27
C VAL A 124 15.72 2.37 4.24
N ILE A 125 14.99 3.35 4.80
CA ILE A 125 15.58 4.36 5.68
C ILE A 125 16.16 3.76 6.97
N THR A 126 15.65 2.62 7.43
CA THR A 126 16.14 1.93 8.63
C THR A 126 17.19 0.86 8.36
N ARG A 127 17.65 0.67 7.12
CA ARG A 127 18.57 -0.42 6.75
C ARG A 127 19.84 -0.46 7.61
N ARG A 128 20.39 0.72 7.91
CA ARG A 128 21.62 0.94 8.69
C ARG A 128 21.37 1.04 10.21
N ALA A 129 20.10 1.09 10.63
CA ALA A 129 19.68 1.21 12.03
C ALA A 129 18.83 0.00 12.44
N ARG A 130 19.40 -1.21 12.36
CA ARG A 130 18.65 -2.47 12.42
C ARG A 130 17.97 -2.77 13.77
N SER A 131 18.51 -2.25 14.87
CA SER A 131 18.01 -2.47 16.23
C SER A 131 16.84 -1.54 16.62
N THR A 132 16.41 -0.66 15.72
CA THR A 132 15.34 0.31 15.99
C THR A 132 13.97 -0.35 16.09
N ARG A 133 13.10 0.19 16.97
CA ARG A 133 11.71 -0.23 17.04
C ARG A 133 10.97 0.11 15.75
N THR A 134 11.34 1.22 15.10
CA THR A 134 10.88 1.61 13.77
C THR A 134 10.97 0.43 12.79
N ARG A 135 12.14 -0.20 12.68
CA ARG A 135 12.36 -1.32 11.75
C ARG A 135 11.54 -2.55 12.12
N ARG A 136 11.38 -2.83 13.41
CA ARG A 136 10.58 -3.96 13.89
C ARG A 136 9.12 -3.81 13.46
N TRP A 137 8.51 -2.65 13.73
CA TRP A 137 7.13 -2.37 13.32
C TRP A 137 6.98 -2.32 11.79
N ALA A 138 7.90 -1.67 11.08
CA ALA A 138 7.88 -1.63 9.62
C ALA A 138 7.99 -3.03 9.00
N ARG A 139 8.85 -3.91 9.53
CA ARG A 139 8.95 -5.31 9.08
C ARG A 139 7.64 -6.07 9.29
N MET A 140 7.00 -5.89 10.44
CA MET A 140 5.70 -6.50 10.71
C MET A 140 4.64 -6.00 9.72
N GLY A 141 4.62 -4.68 9.48
CA GLY A 141 3.75 -4.07 8.48
C GLY A 141 3.99 -4.63 7.08
N VAL A 142 5.25 -4.75 6.64
CA VAL A 142 5.59 -5.34 5.33
C VAL A 142 5.07 -6.78 5.21
N TRP A 143 5.15 -7.59 6.27
CA TRP A 143 4.62 -8.95 6.22
C TRP A 143 3.09 -8.98 6.16
N MET A 144 2.42 -8.24 7.04
CA MET A 144 0.95 -8.17 7.06
C MET A 144 0.41 -7.65 5.73
N GLN A 145 0.95 -6.53 5.28
CA GLN A 145 0.56 -5.87 4.05
C GLN A 145 0.99 -6.65 2.80
N GLY A 146 2.11 -7.37 2.88
CA GLY A 146 2.56 -8.27 1.83
C GLY A 146 1.64 -9.47 1.63
N LEU A 147 1.17 -10.09 2.72
CA LEU A 147 0.21 -11.19 2.65
C LEU A 147 -1.16 -10.71 2.13
N HIS A 148 -1.64 -9.56 2.61
CA HIS A 148 -2.89 -8.97 2.11
C HIS A 148 -2.76 -8.51 0.65
N GLY A 149 -1.64 -7.88 0.27
CA GLY A 149 -1.36 -7.53 -1.12
C GLY A 149 -1.26 -8.76 -2.03
N LEU A 150 -0.68 -9.86 -1.56
CA LEU A 150 -0.66 -11.14 -2.27
C LEU A 150 -2.06 -11.71 -2.46
N GLU A 151 -2.92 -11.62 -1.44
CA GLU A 151 -4.33 -12.01 -1.57
C GLU A 151 -5.01 -11.24 -2.71
N HIS A 152 -4.86 -9.92 -2.74
CA HIS A 152 -5.40 -9.10 -3.84
C HIS A 152 -4.79 -9.40 -5.19
N LEU A 153 -3.51 -9.78 -5.22
CA LEU A 153 -2.87 -10.23 -6.45
C LEU A 153 -3.56 -11.50 -6.96
N VAL A 154 -3.80 -12.48 -6.09
CA VAL A 154 -4.49 -13.73 -6.47
C VAL A 154 -5.95 -13.46 -6.87
N LEU A 155 -6.68 -12.60 -6.15
CA LEU A 155 -8.04 -12.17 -6.51
C LEU A 155 -8.08 -11.51 -7.89
N THR A 156 -7.13 -10.61 -8.16
CA THR A 156 -7.03 -9.91 -9.44
C THR A 156 -6.67 -10.87 -10.58
N LEU A 157 -5.66 -11.73 -10.37
CA LEU A 157 -5.19 -12.68 -11.38
C LEU A 157 -6.24 -13.74 -11.69
N SER A 158 -6.94 -14.27 -10.69
CA SER A 158 -8.01 -15.26 -10.89
C SER A 158 -9.11 -14.71 -11.80
N VAL A 159 -9.57 -13.48 -11.56
CA VAL A 159 -10.53 -12.80 -12.44
C VAL A 159 -9.93 -12.51 -13.82
N ALA A 160 -8.68 -12.06 -13.89
CA ALA A 160 -8.01 -11.76 -15.16
C ALA A 160 -7.91 -12.99 -16.07
N PHE A 161 -7.53 -14.15 -15.50
CA PHE A 161 -7.45 -15.44 -16.18
C PHE A 161 -8.81 -16.11 -16.40
N GLY A 162 -9.90 -15.47 -15.94
CA GLY A 162 -11.25 -15.84 -16.32
C GLY A 162 -11.98 -16.77 -15.39
N ALA A 163 -11.55 -16.85 -14.13
CA ALA A 163 -12.41 -17.39 -13.10
C ALA A 163 -13.74 -16.60 -13.08
N PRO A 164 -14.88 -17.26 -12.85
CA PRO A 164 -16.20 -16.61 -12.82
C PRO A 164 -16.37 -15.65 -11.63
N ARG A 165 -15.47 -15.74 -10.64
CA ARG A 165 -15.42 -14.93 -9.43
C ARG A 165 -13.97 -14.83 -8.95
N ALA A 166 -13.66 -13.81 -8.15
CA ALA A 166 -12.37 -13.69 -7.50
C ALA A 166 -12.15 -14.84 -6.50
N ILE A 167 -10.93 -15.40 -6.46
CA ILE A 167 -10.53 -16.53 -5.61
C ILE A 167 -9.46 -16.06 -4.63
N GLY A 168 -9.72 -16.15 -3.33
CA GLY A 168 -8.79 -15.73 -2.27
C GLY A 168 -9.42 -15.85 -0.89
N LEU A 169 -8.68 -15.51 0.16
CA LEU A 169 -9.11 -15.71 1.54
C LEU A 169 -10.42 -14.96 1.86
N SER A 170 -10.54 -13.70 1.45
CA SER A 170 -11.73 -12.85 1.56
C SER A 170 -12.92 -13.33 0.74
N THR A 171 -12.74 -14.33 -0.12
CA THR A 171 -13.81 -14.97 -0.88
C THR A 171 -14.03 -16.42 -0.49
N PHE A 172 -13.44 -16.87 0.63
CA PHE A 172 -13.38 -18.28 1.02
C PHE A 172 -12.89 -19.18 -0.13
N PHE A 173 -11.87 -18.72 -0.86
CA PHE A 173 -11.33 -19.39 -2.05
C PHE A 173 -12.39 -19.62 -3.15
N GLY A 174 -13.39 -18.74 -3.24
CA GLY A 174 -14.50 -18.85 -4.18
C GLY A 174 -15.58 -19.87 -3.80
N LEU A 175 -15.47 -20.51 -2.63
CA LEU A 175 -16.38 -21.58 -2.16
C LEU A 175 -17.75 -21.05 -1.72
N VAL A 176 -17.87 -19.76 -1.46
CA VAL A 176 -19.13 -19.11 -1.05
C VAL A 176 -19.69 -18.32 -2.23
N ASP A 177 -20.99 -18.49 -2.48
CA ASP A 177 -21.67 -17.77 -3.56
C ASP A 177 -21.81 -16.26 -3.26
N PRO A 178 -21.82 -15.42 -4.31
CA PRO A 178 -22.08 -13.99 -4.16
C PRO A 178 -23.40 -13.72 -3.45
N GLY A 179 -23.38 -12.84 -2.45
CA GLY A 179 -24.57 -12.45 -1.70
C GLY A 179 -24.23 -11.59 -0.48
N PRO A 180 -25.24 -11.23 0.34
CA PRO A 180 -25.07 -10.41 1.53
C PRO A 180 -24.05 -10.97 2.53
N GLY A 181 -24.04 -12.29 2.73
CA GLY A 181 -23.09 -12.95 3.65
C GLY A 181 -21.64 -12.78 3.20
N LEU A 182 -21.35 -13.06 1.92
CA LEU A 182 -20.01 -12.87 1.37
C LEU A 182 -19.61 -11.39 1.37
N THR A 183 -20.54 -10.49 1.02
CA THR A 183 -20.30 -9.03 1.03
C THR A 183 -19.94 -8.54 2.43
N THR A 184 -20.70 -8.96 3.44
CA THR A 184 -20.45 -8.65 4.85
C THR A 184 -19.06 -9.10 5.28
N TYR A 185 -18.71 -10.36 4.98
CA TYR A 185 -17.39 -10.89 5.30
C TYR A 185 -16.28 -10.08 4.62
N ARG A 186 -16.42 -9.76 3.34
CA ARG A 186 -15.43 -8.96 2.60
C ARG A 186 -15.24 -7.58 3.19
N VAL A 187 -16.33 -6.84 3.48
CA VAL A 187 -16.25 -5.50 4.06
C VAL A 187 -15.47 -5.53 5.38
N TRP A 188 -15.81 -6.44 6.29
CA TRP A 188 -15.14 -6.54 7.59
C TRP A 188 -13.71 -7.07 7.50
N TRP A 189 -13.43 -8.02 6.60
CA TRP A 189 -12.09 -8.53 6.35
C TRP A 189 -11.14 -7.41 5.91
N HIS A 190 -11.52 -6.66 4.88
CA HIS A 190 -10.67 -5.62 4.32
C HIS A 190 -10.54 -4.44 5.28
N PHE A 191 -11.62 -4.05 5.97
CA PHE A 191 -11.57 -3.04 7.01
C PHE A 191 -10.60 -3.43 8.14
N GLY A 192 -10.75 -4.63 8.70
CA GLY A 192 -9.91 -5.12 9.79
C GLY A 192 -8.44 -5.16 9.40
N ALA A 193 -8.13 -5.70 8.23
CA ALA A 193 -6.76 -5.77 7.72
C ALA A 193 -6.14 -4.38 7.48
N ASN A 194 -6.89 -3.44 6.88
CA ASN A 194 -6.41 -2.08 6.63
C ASN A 194 -6.25 -1.26 7.92
N VAL A 195 -7.16 -1.39 8.89
CA VAL A 195 -7.03 -0.71 10.19
C VAL A 195 -5.83 -1.25 10.95
N ALA A 196 -5.68 -2.58 11.04
CA ALA A 196 -4.53 -3.21 11.68
C ALA A 196 -3.21 -2.78 11.01
N GLY A 197 -3.15 -2.82 9.68
CA GLY A 197 -2.01 -2.33 8.91
C GLY A 197 -1.70 -0.85 9.19
N SER A 198 -2.74 0.00 9.22
CA SER A 198 -2.60 1.44 9.51
C SER A 198 -2.05 1.70 10.90
N VAL A 199 -2.51 0.97 11.92
CA VAL A 199 -1.98 1.07 13.29
C VAL A 199 -0.50 0.70 13.32
N VAL A 200 -0.13 -0.40 12.67
CA VAL A 200 1.28 -0.86 12.60
C VAL A 200 2.15 0.17 11.89
N PHE A 201 1.66 0.75 10.79
CA PHE A 201 2.38 1.80 10.09
C PHE A 201 2.50 3.06 10.94
N GLY A 202 1.43 3.49 11.62
CA GLY A 202 1.44 4.61 12.56
C GLY A 202 2.46 4.42 13.68
N LEU A 203 2.55 3.21 14.25
CA LEU A 203 3.57 2.87 15.24
C LEU A 203 4.99 2.93 14.67
N ALA A 204 5.19 2.46 13.43
CA ALA A 204 6.46 2.60 12.74
C ALA A 204 6.83 4.08 12.54
N LEU A 205 5.89 4.95 12.16
CA LEU A 205 6.12 6.39 11.98
C LEU A 205 6.37 7.11 13.31
N TYR A 206 5.62 6.77 14.35
CA TYR A 206 5.83 7.30 15.70
C TYR A 206 7.24 6.98 16.19
N HIS A 207 7.67 5.73 16.05
CA HIS A 207 9.04 5.35 16.39
C HIS A 207 10.07 5.97 15.46
N LEU A 208 9.79 6.12 14.16
CA LEU A 208 10.67 6.80 13.20
C LEU A 208 10.95 8.23 13.66
N TRP A 209 9.93 8.94 14.14
CA TRP A 209 10.08 10.29 14.68
C TRP A 209 10.90 10.31 15.99
N ARG A 210 10.65 9.36 16.91
CA ARG A 210 11.42 9.28 18.17
C ARG A 210 12.87 8.89 17.96
N GLU A 211 13.13 7.97 17.04
CA GLU A 211 14.45 7.40 16.73
C GLU A 211 15.16 8.16 15.58
N ARG A 212 14.59 9.29 15.13
CA ARG A 212 15.05 10.07 13.96
C ARG A 212 16.54 10.43 14.01
N ARG A 213 17.07 10.74 15.20
CA ARG A 213 18.49 11.09 15.39
C ARG A 213 19.39 9.89 15.10
N GLN A 214 19.06 8.73 15.65
CA GLN A 214 19.79 7.47 15.43
C GLN A 214 19.72 7.03 13.97
N ILE A 215 18.52 7.10 13.36
CA ILE A 215 18.33 6.73 11.95
C ILE A 215 19.09 7.69 11.02
N ARG A 216 19.00 9.01 11.27
CA ARG A 216 19.73 10.02 10.47
C ARG A 216 21.24 9.90 10.61
N ALA A 217 21.75 9.48 11.77
CA ALA A 217 23.20 9.26 11.96
C ALA A 217 23.77 8.23 10.98
N GLY A 218 22.97 7.26 10.52
CA GLY A 218 23.36 6.31 9.47
C GLY A 218 23.54 6.92 8.08
N PHE A 219 23.14 8.18 7.88
CA PHE A 219 23.21 8.90 6.59
C PHE A 219 24.07 10.16 6.61
N VAL A 220 24.75 10.43 7.73
CA VAL A 220 25.71 11.54 7.84
C VAL A 220 27.12 10.96 7.78
N LEU A 221 27.92 11.38 6.81
CA LEU A 221 29.36 11.12 6.80
C LEU A 221 29.97 11.83 8.01
N ARG A 222 30.48 11.11 9.00
CA ARG A 222 31.50 11.67 9.88
C ARG A 222 32.81 11.65 9.09
N PRO A 223 33.46 12.79 8.81
CA PRO A 223 34.88 12.75 8.48
C PRO A 223 35.55 12.00 9.64
N ALA A 224 36.33 10.96 9.33
CA ALA A 224 37.26 10.46 10.33
C ALA A 224 38.09 11.65 10.79
N PRO A 225 38.33 11.85 12.11
CA PRO A 225 39.35 12.80 12.51
C PRO A 225 40.61 12.43 11.75
N ALA A 226 41.17 13.37 10.98
CA ALA A 226 42.49 13.18 10.44
C ALA A 226 43.40 13.05 11.66
N ILE A 227 43.69 11.82 12.07
CA ILE A 227 44.82 11.53 12.93
C ILE A 227 45.99 11.92 12.04
N THR A 228 46.43 13.16 12.19
CA THR A 228 47.63 13.68 11.59
C THR A 228 48.75 12.75 12.00
N ALA A 229 49.12 11.86 11.08
CA ALA A 229 50.41 11.20 11.06
C ALA A 229 51.46 12.31 10.86
N ARG A 230 51.81 12.98 11.95
CA ARG A 230 53.03 13.77 12.09
C ARG A 230 53.81 13.16 13.24
N ALA A 231 54.52 12.10 12.93
CA ALA A 231 55.72 11.65 13.61
C ALA A 231 56.54 10.88 12.57
N ALA A 232 57.23 11.64 11.72
CA ALA A 232 58.38 11.21 10.94
C ALA A 232 59.41 12.35 11.04
#